data_AF-A0AAU8JL90-F1
#
_entry.id   AF-A0AAU8JL90-F1
#
_cell.length_a   1.000
_cell.length_b   1.000
_cell.length_c   1.000
_cell.angle_alpha   90.00
_cell.angle_beta   90.00
_cell.angle_gamma   90.00
#
_symmetry.space_group_name_H-M   'P 1'
#
loop_
_entity.id
_entity.type
_entity.pdbx_description
1 polymer ?
#
loop_
_entity_poly.entity_id
_entity_poly.type
_entity_poly.pdbx_seq_one_letter_code
_entity_poly.pdbx_strand_id
1 'polypeptide(L)'
;MGCQIANESNPKNQDFLYQLAALTNAKIVASKNLTGSAKLGGDWALEFKPGEIPDSLAFELPIIQAYSGILAATYVAEIFNGSIPQGEWIFGSGLRSQPPKLTAAPAGLIPGFPGLEGTGQDAEGFGVLRLTNNSTFQSAFAINNTPFPSGAGLKITFDLFAYGGSPNYAGDGFSFFLIDGTASPTTAGAFGGSLGYAQKQTSSTNPTLIPGLVGGYLGVGFDEFGNFSNDNELRVGRSPTLSTNAGGIATGRIPDSVAIRGSQSTQYRYLAGTPDLKTINLPNPA
;
A
#
# COMPACT_ATOMS: atom_id res chain seq x y z
N MET A 1 11.86 12.08 4.96
CA MET A 1 11.96 13.27 4.09
C MET A 1 10.57 13.59 3.56
N GLY A 2 9.95 14.74 3.86
CA GLY A 2 8.57 14.95 3.36
C GLY A 2 7.87 16.25 3.67
N CYS A 3 8.33 17.09 4.61
CA CYS A 3 7.56 18.28 5.00
C CYS A 3 8.31 19.57 4.74
N GLN A 4 9.50 19.47 4.17
CA GLN A 4 10.49 20.53 3.97
C GLN A 4 11.24 20.26 2.65
N ILE A 5 10.48 19.95 1.60
CA ILE A 5 11.06 19.46 0.34
C ILE A 5 11.87 20.54 -0.39
N ALA A 6 11.68 21.82 -0.07
CA ALA A 6 12.54 22.89 -0.59
C ALA A 6 13.52 23.46 0.44
N ASN A 7 13.68 22.82 1.59
CA ASN A 7 14.59 23.31 2.63
C ASN A 7 16.03 23.41 2.11
N GLU A 8 16.62 24.60 2.30
CA GLU A 8 17.96 24.97 1.88
C GLU A 8 19.07 24.17 2.57
N SER A 9 18.77 23.51 3.69
CA SER A 9 19.71 22.64 4.40
C SER A 9 20.04 21.35 3.64
N ASN A 10 19.34 21.04 2.54
CA ASN A 10 19.63 19.90 1.67
C ASN A 10 19.55 20.30 0.18
N PRO A 11 20.68 20.70 -0.44
CA PRO A 11 20.73 21.15 -1.84
C PRO A 11 20.15 20.14 -2.84
N LYS A 12 20.28 18.83 -2.57
CA LYS A 12 19.75 17.77 -3.44
C LYS A 12 18.23 17.81 -3.59
N ASN A 13 17.51 18.33 -2.58
CA ASN A 13 16.07 18.43 -2.65
C ASN A 13 15.62 19.56 -3.59
N GLN A 14 16.38 20.66 -3.68
CA GLN A 14 16.09 21.73 -4.63
C GLN A 14 16.41 21.31 -6.07
N ASP A 15 17.50 20.57 -6.28
CA ASP A 15 17.83 19.97 -7.58
C ASP A 15 16.72 19.04 -8.06
N PHE A 16 16.15 18.23 -7.16
CA PHE A 16 14.98 17.40 -7.47
C PHE A 16 13.78 18.24 -7.94
N LEU A 17 13.48 19.36 -7.27
CA LEU A 17 12.36 20.22 -7.67
C LEU A 17 12.61 20.92 -9.01
N TYR A 18 13.84 21.34 -9.30
CA TYR A 18 14.21 21.87 -10.61
C TYR A 18 14.09 20.80 -11.71
N GLN A 19 14.57 19.59 -11.48
CA GLN A 19 14.47 18.48 -12.44
C GLN A 19 13.01 18.08 -12.66
N LEU A 20 12.21 18.00 -11.60
CA LEU A 20 10.79 17.67 -11.70
C LEU A 20 10.03 18.73 -12.53
N ALA A 21 10.31 20.01 -12.32
CA ALA A 21 9.72 21.10 -13.12
C ALA A 21 10.13 20.99 -14.59
N ALA A 22 11.40 20.73 -14.88
CA ALA A 22 11.91 20.60 -16.24
C ALA A 22 11.33 19.38 -16.98
N LEU A 23 11.19 18.23 -16.31
CA LEU A 23 10.69 16.99 -16.91
C LEU A 23 9.18 17.02 -17.17
N THR A 24 8.40 17.65 -16.29
CA THR A 24 6.93 17.65 -16.37
C THR A 24 6.38 18.87 -17.09
N ASN A 25 7.20 19.89 -17.31
CA ASN A 25 6.79 21.23 -17.74
C ASN A 25 5.73 21.85 -16.79
N ALA A 26 5.63 21.36 -15.55
CA ALA A 26 4.69 21.85 -14.55
C ALA A 26 5.25 23.08 -13.82
N LYS A 27 4.36 23.99 -13.42
CA LYS A 27 4.69 25.09 -12.51
C LYS A 27 4.71 24.55 -11.08
N ILE A 28 5.91 24.35 -10.53
CA ILE A 28 6.10 23.80 -9.19
C ILE A 28 6.29 24.94 -8.19
N VAL A 29 5.63 24.84 -7.05
CA VAL A 29 5.86 25.69 -5.88
C VAL A 29 5.94 24.81 -4.65
N ALA A 30 6.87 25.11 -3.76
CA ALA A 30 7.10 24.29 -2.57
C ALA A 30 7.47 25.16 -1.36
N SER A 31 7.10 24.68 -0.17
CA SER A 31 7.50 25.32 1.08
C SER A 31 8.93 24.91 1.46
N LYS A 32 9.68 25.88 1.98
CA LYS A 32 10.99 25.66 2.59
C LYS A 32 10.88 25.18 4.04
N ASN A 33 9.72 25.34 4.66
CA ASN A 33 9.46 25.00 6.05
C ASN A 33 8.22 24.09 6.17
N LEU A 34 7.68 23.93 7.39
CA LEU A 34 6.50 23.10 7.62
C LEU A 34 5.28 23.72 6.90
N THR A 35 4.67 22.97 5.99
CA THR A 35 3.39 23.37 5.37
C THR A 35 2.23 22.88 6.22
N GLY A 36 1.28 23.76 6.57
CA GLY A 36 0.07 23.39 7.30
C GLY A 36 -0.34 24.39 8.38
N SER A 37 -0.91 23.86 9.46
CA SER A 37 -1.49 24.61 10.57
C SER A 37 -0.50 25.58 11.22
N ALA A 38 -0.87 26.86 11.27
CA ALA A 38 -0.19 27.90 12.05
C ALA A 38 -0.07 27.54 13.53
N LYS A 39 -1.06 26.83 14.09
CA LYS A 39 -1.02 26.37 15.49
C LYS A 39 0.06 25.32 15.75
N LEU A 40 0.46 24.59 14.71
CA LEU A 40 1.47 23.53 14.76
C LEU A 40 2.80 23.96 14.10
N GLY A 41 2.97 25.26 13.84
CA GLY A 41 4.22 25.83 13.33
C GLY A 41 4.40 25.78 11.81
N GLY A 42 3.33 25.51 11.03
CA GLY A 42 3.35 25.66 9.58
C GLY A 42 2.68 26.94 9.07
N ASP A 43 2.96 27.39 7.86
CA ASP A 43 2.52 28.72 7.40
C ASP A 43 1.87 28.75 6.00
N TRP A 44 1.86 27.61 5.29
CA TRP A 44 1.42 27.52 3.89
C TRP A 44 2.17 28.44 2.92
N ALA A 45 3.32 28.99 3.33
CA ALA A 45 4.19 29.75 2.47
C ALA A 45 4.91 28.79 1.51
N LEU A 46 4.85 29.11 0.22
CA LEU A 46 5.54 28.38 -0.84
C LEU A 46 6.69 29.25 -1.37
N GLU A 47 7.78 29.31 -0.62
CA GLU A 47 8.89 30.24 -0.86
C GLU A 47 9.85 29.75 -1.95
N PHE A 48 9.78 28.48 -2.33
CA PHE A 48 10.54 27.95 -3.46
C PHE A 48 9.71 28.02 -4.73
N LYS A 49 10.23 28.80 -5.70
CA LYS A 49 9.55 29.22 -6.93
C LYS A 49 10.54 29.18 -8.10
N PRO A 50 10.74 28.05 -8.79
CA PRO A 50 11.69 27.91 -9.90
C PRO A 50 11.25 28.59 -11.21
N GLY A 51 10.20 29.42 -11.23
CA GLY A 51 9.70 30.13 -12.41
C GLY A 51 8.47 31.00 -12.14
N GLU A 52 7.83 31.54 -13.20
CA GLU A 52 6.60 32.36 -13.10
C GLU A 52 5.35 31.51 -12.80
N ILE A 53 4.63 31.85 -11.74
CA ILE A 53 3.50 31.07 -11.20
C ILE A 53 2.20 31.91 -11.28
N PRO A 54 1.01 31.32 -11.46
CA PRO A 54 -0.25 32.05 -11.31
C PRO A 54 -0.40 32.58 -9.87
N ASP A 55 -0.99 33.77 -9.71
CA ASP A 55 -1.11 34.48 -8.42
C ASP A 55 -2.04 33.79 -7.39
N SER A 56 -2.69 32.69 -7.76
CA SER A 56 -3.62 31.95 -6.88
C SER A 56 -3.13 30.54 -6.57
N LEU A 57 -3.04 30.22 -5.27
CA LEU A 57 -2.96 28.84 -4.81
C LEU A 57 -4.23 28.07 -5.21
N ALA A 58 -4.12 26.75 -5.36
CA ALA A 58 -5.26 25.88 -5.64
C ALA A 58 -6.29 25.79 -4.50
N PHE A 59 -6.03 26.45 -3.36
CA PHE A 59 -6.87 26.39 -2.16
C PHE A 59 -7.35 27.78 -1.75
N GLU A 60 -8.63 27.88 -1.40
CA GLU A 60 -9.23 29.11 -0.88
C GLU A 60 -8.74 29.41 0.55
N LEU A 61 -8.55 30.69 0.89
CA LEU A 61 -8.06 31.14 2.20
C LEU A 61 -8.81 30.54 3.42
N PRO A 62 -10.14 30.37 3.40
CA PRO A 62 -10.86 29.74 4.52
C PRO A 62 -10.45 28.28 4.77
N ILE A 63 -10.09 27.53 3.71
CA ILE A 63 -9.65 26.12 3.80
C ILE A 63 -8.26 26.05 4.44
N ILE A 64 -7.36 26.94 4.03
CA ILE A 64 -6.00 27.07 4.58
C ILE A 64 -6.05 27.39 6.08
N GLN A 65 -6.89 28.34 6.49
CA GLN A 65 -7.02 28.76 7.89
C GLN A 65 -7.70 27.70 8.78
N ALA A 66 -8.59 26.88 8.22
CA ALA A 66 -9.26 25.81 8.95
C ALA A 66 -8.41 24.52 9.05
N TYR A 67 -7.31 24.41 8.30
CA TYR A 67 -6.47 23.21 8.31
C TYR A 67 -5.75 23.05 9.65
N SER A 68 -6.12 22.00 10.38
CA SER A 68 -5.65 21.77 11.76
C SER A 68 -4.39 20.91 11.85
N GLY A 69 -3.97 20.26 10.76
CA GLY A 69 -2.79 19.39 10.72
C GLY A 69 -1.51 20.10 10.28
N ILE A 70 -0.37 19.46 10.53
CA ILE A 70 0.85 19.64 9.72
C ILE A 70 1.01 18.39 8.87
N LEU A 71 1.57 18.52 7.68
CA LEU A 71 1.79 17.39 6.75
C LEU A 71 2.86 16.38 7.26
N ALA A 72 3.11 16.31 8.57
CA ALA A 72 4.33 15.81 9.19
C ALA A 72 4.14 14.99 10.49
N ALA A 73 2.95 14.49 10.79
CA ALA A 73 2.81 13.55 11.92
C ALA A 73 3.13 12.12 11.45
N THR A 74 4.25 11.56 11.91
CA THR A 74 4.52 10.12 11.74
C THR A 74 3.57 9.34 12.66
N TYR A 75 2.63 8.62 12.07
CA TYR A 75 1.69 7.77 12.83
C TYR A 75 2.39 6.50 13.34
N VAL A 76 3.16 5.84 12.47
CA VAL A 76 3.92 4.63 12.81
C VAL A 76 5.23 4.62 12.01
N ALA A 77 6.29 4.14 12.65
CA ALA A 77 7.55 3.80 12.01
C ALA A 77 8.00 2.43 12.51
N GLU A 78 7.79 1.40 11.69
CA GLU A 78 8.23 0.04 11.95
C GLU A 78 8.88 -0.51 10.68
N ILE A 79 10.08 -1.04 10.81
CA ILE A 79 10.90 -1.53 9.69
C ILE A 79 11.06 -3.06 9.70
N PHE A 80 10.57 -3.71 10.75
CA PHE A 80 10.53 -5.14 11.00
C PHE A 80 11.88 -5.85 10.99
N ASN A 81 12.96 -5.14 11.36
CA ASN A 81 14.30 -5.70 11.38
C ASN A 81 14.71 -6.31 12.73
N GLY A 82 13.95 -6.03 13.79
CA GLY A 82 14.17 -6.58 15.13
C GLY A 82 13.35 -7.82 15.44
N SER A 83 13.55 -8.37 16.63
CA SER A 83 12.83 -9.54 17.14
C SER A 83 11.40 -9.23 17.58
N ILE A 84 11.09 -7.96 17.85
CA ILE A 84 9.79 -7.50 18.35
C ILE A 84 9.38 -6.25 17.58
N PRO A 85 8.13 -6.15 17.07
CA PRO A 85 7.63 -4.93 16.45
C PRO A 85 7.44 -3.79 17.46
N GLN A 86 7.59 -2.57 17.00
CA GLN A 86 7.21 -1.33 17.67
C GLN A 86 5.81 -0.89 17.21
N GLY A 87 5.03 -0.36 18.15
CA GLY A 87 3.66 0.10 17.92
C GLY A 87 2.61 -1.00 18.08
N GLU A 88 1.35 -0.63 17.84
CA GLU A 88 0.23 -1.54 17.95
C GLU A 88 -0.01 -2.23 16.61
N TRP A 89 0.13 -3.54 16.56
CA TRP A 89 -0.04 -4.32 15.34
C TRP A 89 -1.01 -5.47 15.54
N ILE A 90 -1.87 -5.68 14.53
CA ILE A 90 -2.68 -6.89 14.37
C ILE A 90 -2.06 -7.71 13.25
N PHE A 91 -1.82 -8.99 13.52
CA PHE A 91 -1.36 -9.96 12.53
C PHE A 91 -2.44 -10.99 12.27
N GLY A 92 -2.50 -11.48 11.04
CA GLY A 92 -3.43 -12.54 10.67
C GLY A 92 -3.00 -13.25 9.42
N SER A 93 -3.53 -14.46 9.25
CA SER A 93 -3.32 -15.28 8.06
C SER A 93 -4.66 -15.73 7.47
N GLY A 94 -4.66 -16.11 6.21
CA GLY A 94 -5.81 -16.71 5.55
C GLY A 94 -6.04 -18.15 6.02
N LEU A 95 -7.22 -18.69 5.72
CA LEU A 95 -7.68 -20.01 6.18
C LEU A 95 -6.76 -21.20 5.82
N ARG A 96 -5.83 -21.04 4.89
CA ARG A 96 -4.90 -22.08 4.42
C ARG A 96 -3.44 -21.66 4.59
N SER A 97 -3.19 -20.60 5.35
CA SER A 97 -1.93 -19.89 5.36
C SER A 97 -1.25 -19.94 6.71
N GLN A 98 0.09 -20.00 6.68
CA GLN A 98 0.88 -19.85 7.89
C GLN A 98 0.80 -18.41 8.41
N PRO A 99 0.99 -18.20 9.73
CA PRO A 99 1.16 -16.87 10.29
C PRO A 99 2.32 -16.12 9.61
N PRO A 100 2.24 -14.78 9.50
CA PRO A 100 3.39 -13.96 9.14
C PRO A 100 4.51 -14.17 10.17
N LYS A 101 5.76 -14.00 9.74
CA LYS A 101 6.93 -14.30 10.57
C LYS A 101 7.95 -13.17 10.60
N LEU A 102 8.45 -12.84 11.80
CA LEU A 102 9.66 -12.03 11.95
C LEU A 102 10.89 -12.92 11.80
N THR A 103 11.76 -12.59 10.85
CA THR A 103 12.90 -13.47 10.56
C THR A 103 14.02 -13.35 11.60
N ALA A 104 14.14 -12.19 12.25
CA ALA A 104 15.09 -11.95 13.34
C ALA A 104 14.65 -12.53 14.70
N ALA A 105 13.34 -12.74 14.89
CA ALA A 105 12.81 -13.19 16.17
C ALA A 105 13.04 -14.70 16.38
N PRO A 106 13.30 -15.19 17.62
CA PRO A 106 13.44 -16.61 17.91
C PRO A 106 12.25 -17.45 17.42
N ALA A 107 12.51 -18.69 17.01
CA ALA A 107 11.46 -19.57 16.50
C ALA A 107 10.34 -19.81 17.54
N GLY A 108 9.10 -19.52 17.14
CA GLY A 108 7.92 -19.70 18.00
C GLY A 108 7.00 -18.48 18.02
N LEU A 109 5.92 -18.55 18.80
CA LEU A 109 4.99 -17.44 18.96
C LEU A 109 5.66 -16.26 19.67
N ILE A 110 5.39 -15.05 19.18
CA ILE A 110 5.88 -13.82 19.81
C ILE A 110 4.92 -13.39 20.93
N PRO A 111 5.33 -13.37 22.21
CA PRO A 111 4.46 -12.94 23.30
C PRO A 111 3.94 -11.52 23.08
N GLY A 112 2.63 -11.32 23.26
CA GLY A 112 1.98 -10.01 23.08
C GLY A 112 1.55 -9.67 21.65
N PHE A 113 1.90 -10.50 20.65
CA PHE A 113 1.52 -10.28 19.25
C PHE A 113 0.80 -11.51 18.68
N PRO A 114 -0.52 -11.65 18.89
CA PRO A 114 -1.29 -12.78 18.38
C PRO A 114 -1.18 -12.89 16.86
N GLY A 115 -0.97 -14.11 16.37
CA GLY A 115 -0.82 -14.37 14.94
C GLY A 115 0.54 -14.00 14.37
N LEU A 116 1.55 -13.70 15.20
CA LEU A 116 2.93 -13.49 14.77
C LEU A 116 3.87 -14.56 15.34
N GLU A 117 4.74 -15.08 14.49
CA GLU A 117 5.79 -16.03 14.88
C GLU A 117 7.20 -15.51 14.53
N GLY A 118 8.21 -16.00 15.21
CA GLY A 118 9.61 -15.85 14.80
C GLY A 118 10.13 -17.07 14.04
N THR A 119 11.24 -16.90 13.33
CA THR A 119 11.92 -18.00 12.62
C THR A 119 13.29 -18.34 13.19
N GLY A 120 13.95 -17.42 13.88
CA GLY A 120 15.34 -17.50 14.33
C GLY A 120 16.34 -17.56 13.18
N GLN A 121 16.01 -16.96 12.03
CA GLN A 121 16.83 -17.06 10.80
C GLN A 121 17.87 -15.94 10.73
N ASP A 122 17.46 -14.72 11.05
CA ASP A 122 18.30 -13.53 10.94
C ASP A 122 18.72 -13.01 12.32
N ALA A 123 19.77 -12.20 12.35
CA ALA A 123 20.18 -11.50 13.57
C ALA A 123 19.32 -10.24 13.79
N GLU A 124 19.21 -9.80 15.05
CA GLU A 124 18.58 -8.53 15.42
C GLU A 124 19.14 -7.37 14.57
N GLY A 125 18.26 -6.59 13.96
CA GLY A 125 18.61 -5.47 13.08
C GLY A 125 18.76 -5.83 11.59
N PHE A 126 18.75 -7.12 11.26
CA PHE A 126 18.90 -7.63 9.89
C PHE A 126 17.69 -8.45 9.41
N GLY A 127 16.65 -8.56 10.22
CA GLY A 127 15.43 -9.29 9.86
C GLY A 127 14.50 -8.51 8.94
N VAL A 128 13.40 -9.16 8.60
CA VAL A 128 12.24 -8.60 7.92
C VAL A 128 10.96 -9.25 8.46
N LEU A 129 9.82 -8.60 8.23
CA LEU A 129 8.51 -9.26 8.33
C LEU A 129 8.25 -10.03 7.03
N ARG A 130 8.23 -11.35 7.12
CA ARG A 130 7.82 -12.23 6.03
C ARG A 130 6.34 -12.54 6.14
N LEU A 131 5.54 -11.99 5.23
CA LEU A 131 4.09 -12.26 5.17
C LEU A 131 3.78 -13.68 4.71
N THR A 132 4.45 -14.16 3.67
CA THR A 132 4.23 -15.50 3.09
C THR A 132 5.54 -16.24 2.86
N ASN A 133 5.47 -17.57 2.87
CA ASN A 133 6.57 -18.42 2.42
C ASN A 133 6.35 -18.83 0.95
N ASN A 134 7.31 -19.55 0.36
CA ASN A 134 7.19 -20.10 -0.99
C ASN A 134 6.33 -21.38 -1.05
N SER A 135 5.12 -21.30 -0.50
CA SER A 135 4.09 -22.33 -0.65
C SER A 135 2.90 -21.75 -1.39
N THR A 136 2.09 -22.61 -1.99
CA THR A 136 0.87 -22.18 -2.64
C THR A 136 -0.21 -21.78 -1.62
N PHE A 137 -1.17 -20.99 -2.07
CA PHE A 137 -2.38 -20.66 -1.31
C PHE A 137 -2.12 -19.90 0.01
N GLN A 138 -1.12 -19.03 0.01
CA GLN A 138 -0.74 -18.20 1.16
C GLN A 138 -1.30 -16.78 1.05
N SER A 139 -1.77 -16.25 2.17
CA SER A 139 -2.17 -14.86 2.37
C SER A 139 -2.01 -14.54 3.85
N ALA A 140 -1.42 -13.39 4.15
CA ALA A 140 -1.26 -12.90 5.51
C ALA A 140 -1.24 -11.37 5.50
N PHE A 141 -1.40 -10.76 6.67
CA PHE A 141 -1.31 -9.32 6.82
C PHE A 141 -0.64 -8.92 8.13
N ALA A 142 -0.18 -7.67 8.14
CA ALA A 142 0.08 -6.89 9.34
C ALA A 142 -0.65 -5.55 9.21
N ILE A 143 -1.40 -5.17 10.24
CA ILE A 143 -2.16 -3.92 10.29
C ILE A 143 -1.67 -3.14 11.50
N ASN A 144 -1.22 -1.90 11.28
CA ASN A 144 -1.01 -0.99 12.39
C ASN A 144 -2.39 -0.59 12.95
N ASN A 145 -2.61 -0.85 14.24
CA ASN A 145 -3.89 -0.69 14.91
C ASN A 145 -4.07 0.70 15.54
N THR A 146 -3.37 1.71 15.02
CA THR A 146 -3.55 3.10 15.43
C THR A 146 -4.48 3.80 14.43
N PRO A 147 -5.73 4.13 14.81
CA PRO A 147 -6.64 4.83 13.91
C PRO A 147 -6.12 6.23 13.57
N PHE A 148 -6.39 6.68 12.35
CA PHE A 148 -6.09 8.04 11.91
C PHE A 148 -7.34 8.68 11.26
N PRO A 149 -7.52 10.02 11.36
CA PRO A 149 -8.60 10.70 10.67
C PRO A 149 -8.41 10.68 9.15
N SER A 150 -9.39 10.18 8.41
CA SER A 150 -9.32 10.06 6.93
C SER A 150 -9.17 11.41 6.21
N GLY A 151 -9.56 12.52 6.82
CA GLY A 151 -9.44 13.87 6.26
C GLY A 151 -8.02 14.44 6.21
N ALA A 152 -7.04 13.82 6.89
CA ALA A 152 -5.66 14.33 6.97
C ALA A 152 -4.78 13.91 5.77
N GLY A 153 -5.21 12.92 4.98
CA GLY A 153 -4.35 12.25 4.01
C GLY A 153 -3.27 11.39 4.70
N LEU A 154 -2.58 10.56 3.91
CA LEU A 154 -1.50 9.71 4.40
C LEU A 154 -0.29 9.77 3.47
N LYS A 155 0.90 9.74 4.07
CA LYS A 155 2.14 9.38 3.38
C LYS A 155 2.61 8.03 3.90
N ILE A 156 2.76 7.08 2.99
CA ILE A 156 3.18 5.72 3.31
C ILE A 156 4.45 5.41 2.52
N THR A 157 5.43 4.83 3.21
CA THR A 157 6.66 4.31 2.63
C THR A 157 6.90 2.93 3.21
N PHE A 158 7.24 1.97 2.36
CA PHE A 158 7.65 0.63 2.75
C PHE A 158 8.63 0.09 1.70
N ASP A 159 9.47 -0.84 2.14
CA ASP A 159 10.28 -1.67 1.25
C ASP A 159 9.60 -3.02 1.08
N LEU A 160 9.52 -3.50 -0.17
CA LEU A 160 8.90 -4.78 -0.50
C LEU A 160 9.93 -5.68 -1.18
N PHE A 161 10.00 -6.92 -0.73
CA PHE A 161 10.81 -7.96 -1.33
C PHE A 161 9.91 -9.13 -1.72
N ALA A 162 9.97 -9.54 -2.99
CA ALA A 162 9.34 -10.77 -3.48
C ALA A 162 10.42 -11.66 -4.08
N TYR A 163 10.50 -12.92 -3.62
CA TYR A 163 11.58 -13.82 -4.00
C TYR A 163 11.20 -15.30 -3.86
N GLY A 164 12.01 -16.18 -4.44
CA GLY A 164 11.91 -17.63 -4.27
C GLY A 164 10.87 -18.35 -5.14
N GLY A 165 10.07 -17.63 -5.93
CA GLY A 165 9.06 -18.22 -6.82
C GLY A 165 9.63 -18.94 -8.05
N SER A 166 8.84 -19.83 -8.64
CA SER A 166 9.15 -20.43 -9.95
C SER A 166 9.01 -19.39 -11.06
N PRO A 167 9.89 -19.37 -12.08
CA PRO A 167 9.76 -18.44 -13.22
C PRO A 167 8.40 -18.50 -13.93
N ASN A 168 7.72 -19.65 -13.86
CA ASN A 168 6.44 -19.87 -14.54
C ASN A 168 5.20 -19.53 -13.67
N TYR A 169 5.40 -19.32 -12.37
CA TYR A 169 4.32 -19.11 -11.39
C TYR A 169 4.70 -18.06 -10.33
N ALA A 170 5.54 -17.09 -10.69
CA ALA A 170 5.86 -15.97 -9.80
C ALA A 170 4.59 -15.13 -9.54
N GLY A 171 4.40 -14.74 -8.28
CA GLY A 171 3.21 -14.01 -7.82
C GLY A 171 2.64 -14.57 -6.52
N ASP A 172 1.45 -14.15 -6.10
CA ASP A 172 0.54 -13.27 -6.86
C ASP A 172 0.87 -11.78 -6.79
N GLY A 173 1.43 -11.33 -5.66
CA GLY A 173 1.76 -9.94 -5.41
C GLY A 173 1.51 -9.52 -3.96
N PHE A 174 1.42 -8.22 -3.73
CA PHE A 174 1.26 -7.59 -2.41
C PHE A 174 0.09 -6.60 -2.43
N SER A 175 -0.60 -6.41 -1.30
CA SER A 175 -1.54 -5.29 -1.17
C SER A 175 -1.22 -4.43 0.05
N PHE A 176 -1.25 -3.11 -0.17
CA PHE A 176 -1.43 -2.14 0.89
C PHE A 176 -2.92 -1.85 1.03
N PHE A 177 -3.44 -1.75 2.24
CA PHE A 177 -4.86 -1.48 2.42
C PHE A 177 -5.13 -0.68 3.69
N LEU A 178 -6.31 -0.04 3.69
CA LEU A 178 -6.92 0.61 4.83
C LEU A 178 -8.12 -0.21 5.28
N ILE A 179 -8.41 -0.18 6.58
CA ILE A 179 -9.64 -0.73 7.14
C ILE A 179 -10.46 0.37 7.83
N ASP A 180 -11.75 0.11 8.02
CA ASP A 180 -12.57 0.80 9.00
C ASP A 180 -11.92 0.65 10.38
N GLY A 181 -11.60 1.77 11.03
CA GLY A 181 -10.89 1.80 12.31
C GLY A 181 -11.68 1.19 13.47
N THR A 182 -12.95 0.84 13.26
CA THR A 182 -13.78 0.10 14.23
C THR A 182 -13.66 -1.42 14.08
N ALA A 183 -13.05 -1.90 13.00
CA ALA A 183 -12.87 -3.33 12.73
C ALA A 183 -11.59 -3.89 13.38
N SER A 184 -11.60 -5.19 13.67
CA SER A 184 -10.43 -5.92 14.17
C SER A 184 -10.33 -7.28 13.47
N PRO A 185 -9.90 -7.31 12.19
CA PRO A 185 -9.82 -8.56 11.44
C PRO A 185 -8.77 -9.49 12.04
N THR A 186 -9.05 -10.80 12.03
CA THR A 186 -8.12 -11.86 12.44
C THR A 186 -7.77 -12.82 11.31
N THR A 187 -8.41 -12.68 10.16
CA THR A 187 -8.23 -13.54 8.98
C THR A 187 -8.05 -12.67 7.75
N ALA A 188 -7.02 -12.97 6.97
CA ALA A 188 -6.78 -12.28 5.70
C ALA A 188 -7.93 -12.54 4.71
N GLY A 189 -8.09 -11.64 3.75
CA GLY A 189 -8.85 -11.94 2.54
C GLY A 189 -8.20 -13.07 1.74
N ALA A 190 -8.79 -13.41 0.61
CA ALA A 190 -8.36 -14.58 -0.13
C ALA A 190 -6.94 -14.44 -0.72
N PHE A 191 -6.20 -15.56 -0.74
CA PHE A 191 -4.94 -15.73 -1.50
C PHE A 191 -5.19 -15.67 -3.01
N GLY A 192 -4.14 -15.72 -3.82
CA GLY A 192 -4.29 -15.64 -5.28
C GLY A 192 -4.43 -14.20 -5.73
N GLY A 193 -5.14 -14.01 -6.84
CA GLY A 193 -5.51 -12.69 -7.38
C GLY A 193 -6.36 -11.79 -6.48
N SER A 194 -6.66 -12.19 -5.25
CA SER A 194 -7.32 -11.33 -4.27
C SER A 194 -6.33 -10.66 -3.32
N LEU A 195 -5.04 -11.02 -3.39
CA LEU A 195 -3.90 -10.42 -2.69
C LEU A 195 -4.12 -10.22 -1.18
N GLY A 196 -4.86 -11.13 -0.54
CA GLY A 196 -5.17 -11.03 0.89
C GLY A 196 -6.19 -9.95 1.26
N TYR A 197 -6.77 -9.24 0.29
CA TYR A 197 -7.74 -8.15 0.52
C TYR A 197 -9.16 -8.51 0.09
N ALA A 198 -9.35 -8.99 -1.14
CA ALA A 198 -10.67 -9.29 -1.70
C ALA A 198 -11.13 -10.74 -1.43
N GLN A 199 -12.39 -11.03 -1.72
CA GLN A 199 -12.96 -12.37 -1.71
C GLN A 199 -12.49 -13.20 -2.93
N LYS A 200 -12.66 -14.52 -2.86
CA LYS A 200 -12.61 -15.39 -4.05
C LYS A 200 -13.46 -16.64 -3.90
N GLN A 201 -13.84 -17.24 -5.03
CA GLN A 201 -14.28 -18.63 -5.11
C GLN A 201 -13.10 -19.55 -5.42
N THR A 202 -12.94 -20.65 -4.68
CA THR A 202 -11.79 -21.56 -4.80
C THR A 202 -11.75 -22.39 -6.08
N SER A 203 -12.90 -22.80 -6.61
CA SER A 203 -13.01 -23.56 -7.86
C SER A 203 -14.40 -23.41 -8.47
N SER A 204 -14.55 -23.79 -9.74
CA SER A 204 -15.86 -23.83 -10.41
C SER A 204 -16.65 -25.12 -10.13
N THR A 205 -15.98 -26.21 -9.74
CA THR A 205 -16.59 -27.55 -9.59
C THR A 205 -16.98 -27.86 -8.15
N ASN A 206 -16.24 -27.33 -7.16
CA ASN A 206 -16.59 -27.39 -5.75
C ASN A 206 -16.36 -26.01 -5.13
N PRO A 207 -17.33 -25.08 -5.28
CA PRO A 207 -17.14 -23.69 -4.94
C PRO A 207 -17.15 -23.51 -3.42
N THR A 208 -16.04 -23.03 -2.87
CA THR A 208 -16.01 -22.44 -1.53
C THR A 208 -15.70 -20.96 -1.67
N LEU A 209 -16.53 -20.10 -1.08
CA LEU A 209 -16.24 -18.68 -0.98
C LEU A 209 -15.25 -18.46 0.17
N ILE A 210 -14.08 -17.92 -0.15
CA ILE A 210 -13.18 -17.33 0.84
C ILE A 210 -13.55 -15.84 0.92
N PRO A 211 -13.95 -15.34 2.10
CA PRO A 211 -14.33 -13.93 2.26
C PRO A 211 -13.12 -13.01 2.03
N GLY A 212 -13.40 -11.74 1.74
CA GLY A 212 -12.39 -10.68 1.79
C GLY A 212 -12.10 -10.23 3.22
N LEU A 213 -11.13 -9.32 3.36
CA LEU A 213 -10.68 -8.79 4.65
C LEU A 213 -11.77 -7.98 5.35
N VAL A 214 -12.22 -8.47 6.51
CA VAL A 214 -13.22 -7.77 7.35
C VAL A 214 -12.74 -6.35 7.67
N GLY A 215 -13.63 -5.38 7.48
CA GLY A 215 -13.35 -3.96 7.66
C GLY A 215 -12.64 -3.31 6.48
N GLY A 216 -12.30 -4.00 5.39
CA GLY A 216 -11.60 -3.40 4.26
C GLY A 216 -12.27 -2.12 3.77
N TYR A 217 -11.50 -1.03 3.69
CA TYR A 217 -11.97 0.29 3.27
C TYR A 217 -11.47 0.65 1.86
N LEU A 218 -10.17 0.44 1.62
CA LEU A 218 -9.53 0.63 0.33
C LEU A 218 -8.34 -0.32 0.22
N GLY A 219 -8.19 -1.02 -0.89
CA GLY A 219 -7.04 -1.88 -1.16
C GLY A 219 -6.30 -1.44 -2.42
N VAL A 220 -4.98 -1.32 -2.33
CA VAL A 220 -4.05 -1.03 -3.42
C VAL A 220 -3.18 -2.27 -3.63
N GLY A 221 -3.42 -2.99 -4.71
CA GLY A 221 -2.66 -4.18 -5.09
C GLY A 221 -1.51 -3.84 -6.01
N PHE A 222 -0.33 -4.34 -5.67
CA PHE A 222 0.87 -4.43 -6.49
C PHE A 222 0.91 -5.86 -7.02
N ASP A 223 0.40 -6.04 -8.23
CA ASP A 223 -0.07 -7.31 -8.76
C ASP A 223 0.90 -7.85 -9.81
N GLU A 224 1.75 -8.78 -9.40
CA GLU A 224 2.76 -9.41 -10.25
C GLU A 224 2.11 -10.38 -11.23
N PHE A 225 1.08 -11.10 -10.80
CA PHE A 225 0.42 -12.12 -11.61
C PHE A 225 -0.68 -11.55 -12.51
N GLY A 226 -1.42 -10.55 -12.03
CA GLY A 226 -2.36 -9.75 -12.80
C GLY A 226 -3.84 -10.03 -12.60
N ASN A 227 -4.23 -10.78 -11.57
CA ASN A 227 -5.63 -11.14 -11.32
C ASN A 227 -6.37 -10.18 -10.38
N PHE A 228 -5.67 -9.25 -9.71
CA PHE A 228 -6.28 -8.26 -8.83
C PHE A 228 -7.14 -7.26 -9.60
N SER A 229 -6.95 -7.10 -10.90
CA SER A 229 -7.82 -6.31 -11.78
C SER A 229 -9.00 -7.09 -12.38
N ASN A 230 -9.12 -8.40 -12.11
CA ASN A 230 -10.11 -9.28 -12.73
C ASN A 230 -11.37 -9.50 -11.86
N ASP A 231 -12.47 -9.88 -12.49
CA ASP A 231 -13.71 -10.33 -11.84
C ASP A 231 -13.90 -11.86 -11.88
N ASN A 232 -12.91 -12.60 -12.36
CA ASN A 232 -12.88 -14.05 -12.22
C ASN A 232 -12.84 -14.44 -10.72
N GLU A 233 -13.22 -15.69 -10.43
CA GLU A 233 -13.31 -16.20 -9.06
C GLU A 233 -14.25 -15.37 -8.14
N LEU A 234 -15.32 -14.78 -8.69
CA LEU A 234 -16.31 -13.97 -7.95
C LEU A 234 -15.77 -12.69 -7.30
N ARG A 235 -14.62 -12.19 -7.75
CA ARG A 235 -14.26 -10.79 -7.49
C ARG A 235 -15.25 -9.87 -8.20
N VAL A 236 -15.52 -8.72 -7.60
CA VAL A 236 -16.55 -7.79 -8.09
C VAL A 236 -15.90 -6.67 -8.91
N GLY A 237 -16.41 -6.44 -10.11
CA GLY A 237 -15.84 -5.46 -11.05
C GLY A 237 -14.47 -5.86 -11.60
N ARG A 238 -14.10 -5.24 -12.73
CA ARG A 238 -12.83 -5.51 -13.42
C ARG A 238 -12.33 -4.27 -14.16
N SER A 239 -11.07 -4.31 -14.59
CA SER A 239 -10.56 -3.38 -15.58
C SER A 239 -11.37 -3.48 -16.89
N PRO A 240 -11.73 -2.34 -17.52
CA PRO A 240 -12.41 -2.34 -18.81
C PRO A 240 -11.51 -2.80 -19.97
N THR A 241 -10.20 -2.90 -19.76
CA THR A 241 -9.24 -3.33 -20.79
C THR A 241 -9.13 -4.84 -20.95
N LEU A 242 -9.74 -5.61 -20.04
CA LEU A 242 -9.69 -7.07 -20.06
C LEU A 242 -10.68 -7.66 -21.04
N SER A 243 -10.22 -8.65 -21.81
CA SER A 243 -11.11 -9.49 -22.62
C SER A 243 -12.01 -10.34 -21.73
N THR A 244 -13.20 -10.66 -22.24
CA THR A 244 -14.21 -11.45 -21.53
C THR A 244 -14.72 -12.61 -22.35
N ASN A 245 -15.13 -13.67 -21.67
CA ASN A 245 -15.91 -14.73 -22.29
C ASN A 245 -17.36 -14.26 -22.59
N ALA A 246 -18.16 -15.12 -23.23
CA ALA A 246 -19.56 -14.84 -23.55
C ALA A 246 -20.44 -14.55 -22.31
N GLY A 247 -20.05 -15.07 -21.15
CA GLY A 247 -20.71 -14.79 -19.86
C GLY A 247 -20.28 -13.46 -19.23
N GLY A 248 -19.43 -12.68 -19.92
CA GLY A 248 -18.96 -11.39 -19.43
C GLY A 248 -18.02 -11.50 -18.24
N ILE A 249 -17.24 -12.58 -18.10
CA ILE A 249 -16.20 -12.73 -17.07
C ILE A 249 -14.82 -12.60 -17.71
N ALA A 250 -13.89 -11.92 -17.04
CA ALA A 250 -12.52 -11.72 -17.52
C ALA A 250 -11.82 -13.05 -17.83
N THR A 251 -11.20 -13.12 -19.00
CA THR A 251 -10.39 -14.27 -19.47
C THR A 251 -8.90 -13.97 -19.49
N GLY A 252 -8.52 -12.70 -19.42
CA GLY A 252 -7.12 -12.24 -19.36
C GLY A 252 -6.65 -11.92 -17.94
N ARG A 253 -5.48 -11.31 -17.84
CA ARG A 253 -4.88 -10.76 -16.62
C ARG A 253 -4.06 -9.52 -16.99
N ILE A 254 -3.76 -8.64 -16.03
CA ILE A 254 -2.89 -7.47 -16.21
C ILE A 254 -1.68 -7.61 -15.28
N PRO A 255 -0.63 -8.36 -15.67
CA PRO A 255 0.55 -8.55 -14.85
C PRO A 255 1.26 -7.23 -14.58
N ASP A 256 2.13 -7.25 -13.57
CA ASP A 256 3.01 -6.13 -13.22
C ASP A 256 2.26 -4.80 -13.16
N SER A 257 1.12 -4.78 -12.45
CA SER A 257 0.23 -3.63 -12.42
C SER A 257 -0.05 -3.15 -11.00
N VAL A 258 -0.53 -1.91 -10.90
CA VAL A 258 -1.11 -1.38 -9.65
C VAL A 258 -2.59 -1.18 -9.85
N ALA A 259 -3.41 -1.74 -8.95
CA ALA A 259 -4.86 -1.65 -9.03
C ALA A 259 -5.51 -1.36 -7.67
N ILE A 260 -6.68 -0.72 -7.71
CA ILE A 260 -7.41 -0.26 -6.54
C ILE A 260 -8.75 -0.99 -6.46
N ARG A 261 -9.06 -1.52 -5.27
CA ARG A 261 -10.35 -2.11 -4.91
C ARG A 261 -11.00 -1.36 -3.75
N GLY A 262 -12.31 -1.25 -3.81
CA GLY A 262 -13.13 -0.57 -2.82
C GLY A 262 -13.32 -1.34 -1.51
N SER A 263 -14.25 -0.88 -0.70
CA SER A 263 -14.49 -1.40 0.65
C SER A 263 -15.27 -2.72 0.66
N GLN A 264 -15.29 -3.38 1.82
CA GLN A 264 -16.12 -4.56 2.10
C GLN A 264 -17.59 -4.31 1.77
N SER A 265 -18.13 -3.14 2.09
CA SER A 265 -19.54 -2.77 1.80
C SER A 265 -19.85 -2.76 0.30
N THR A 266 -18.84 -2.52 -0.54
CA THR A 266 -18.93 -2.56 -2.01
C THR A 266 -18.49 -3.90 -2.60
N GLN A 267 -18.29 -4.92 -1.75
CA GLN A 267 -17.75 -6.23 -2.11
C GLN A 267 -16.37 -6.14 -2.77
N TYR A 268 -15.53 -5.21 -2.30
CA TYR A 268 -14.16 -5.01 -2.78
C TYR A 268 -14.11 -4.76 -4.30
N ARG A 269 -15.10 -4.01 -4.79
CA ARG A 269 -15.27 -3.69 -6.21
C ARG A 269 -14.00 -3.08 -6.79
N TYR A 270 -13.55 -3.55 -7.96
CA TYR A 270 -12.50 -2.89 -8.72
C TYR A 270 -12.89 -1.45 -9.04
N LEU A 271 -12.00 -0.50 -8.75
CA LEU A 271 -12.21 0.93 -8.96
C LEU A 271 -11.40 1.47 -10.14
N ALA A 272 -10.10 1.16 -10.15
CA ALA A 272 -9.16 1.64 -11.16
C ALA A 272 -7.87 0.82 -11.13
N GLY A 273 -7.02 0.97 -12.14
CA GLY A 273 -5.71 0.34 -12.17
C GLY A 273 -4.93 0.74 -13.41
N THR A 274 -3.64 0.43 -13.39
CA THR A 274 -2.72 0.70 -14.50
C THR A 274 -2.85 -0.39 -15.58
N PRO A 275 -2.37 -0.14 -16.81
CA PRO A 275 -1.96 -1.22 -17.71
C PRO A 275 -0.75 -1.98 -17.12
N ASP A 276 -0.28 -2.98 -17.86
CA ASP A 276 0.98 -3.68 -17.56
C ASP A 276 2.15 -2.67 -17.55
N LEU A 277 2.80 -2.52 -16.39
CA LEU A 277 3.85 -1.52 -16.18
C LEU A 277 5.21 -1.95 -16.76
N LYS A 278 5.41 -3.21 -17.16
CA LYS A 278 6.62 -3.59 -17.91
C LYS A 278 6.71 -2.90 -19.26
N THR A 279 5.59 -2.42 -19.78
CA THR A 279 5.56 -1.62 -21.01
C THR A 279 5.99 -0.17 -20.80
N ILE A 280 6.08 0.29 -19.54
CA ILE A 280 6.57 1.63 -19.22
C ILE A 280 8.10 1.56 -19.09
N ASN A 281 8.78 1.96 -20.17
CA ASN A 281 10.23 2.08 -20.18
C ASN A 281 10.65 3.35 -19.43
N LEU A 282 10.69 3.29 -18.09
CA LEU A 282 11.28 4.36 -17.29
C LEU A 282 12.82 4.26 -17.41
N PRO A 283 13.54 5.33 -17.75
CA PRO A 283 14.99 5.32 -17.68
C PRO A 283 15.38 4.97 -16.24
N ASN A 284 16.13 3.89 -16.08
CA ASN A 284 16.63 3.47 -14.78
C ASN A 284 17.45 4.64 -14.21
N PRO A 285 17.11 5.23 -13.05
CA PRO A 285 17.94 6.25 -12.45
C PRO A 285 19.28 5.62 -12.10
N ALA A 286 20.34 6.14 -12.74
CA ALA A 286 21.73 5.73 -12.53
C ALA A 286 22.19 6.02 -11.10
#